data_AF-A0A9X2P8Q0-F1
#
_entry.id   AF-A0A9X2P8Q0-F1
#
_cell.length_a   1.000
_cell.length_b   1.000
_cell.length_c   1.000
_cell.angle_alpha   90.00
_cell.angle_beta   90.00
_cell.angle_gamma   90.00
#
_symmetry.space_group_name_H-M   'P 1'
#
loop_
_entity.id
_entity.type
_entity.pdbx_description
1 polymer ?
#
loop_
_entity_poly.entity_id
_entity_poly.type
_entity_poly.pdbx_seq_one_letter_code
_entity_poly.pdbx_strand_id
1 'polypeptide(L)' 'MKIIGVILAVLGGIGTLVFGMQAMQDSESFKLFGMDIAVSTANWTPVIISLAMLVIGVIMSRSK' A
#
# COMPACT_ATOMS: atom_id res chain seq x y z
N MET A 1 -13.08 18.51 -10.71
CA MET A 1 -11.86 17.72 -10.36
C MET A 1 -11.74 17.43 -8.87
N LYS A 2 -12.04 18.38 -7.98
CA LYS A 2 -11.97 18.22 -6.52
C LYS A 2 -12.64 16.96 -5.96
N ILE A 3 -13.92 16.73 -6.29
CA ILE A 3 -14.68 15.56 -5.80
C ILE A 3 -14.03 14.25 -6.25
N ILE A 4 -13.63 14.16 -7.53
CA ILE A 4 -12.92 12.99 -8.06
C ILE A 4 -11.61 12.78 -7.32
N GLY A 5 -10.83 13.84 -7.08
CA GLY A 5 -9.59 13.76 -6.31
C GLY A 5 -9.81 13.28 -4.87
N VAL A 6 -10.86 13.75 -4.20
CA VAL A 6 -11.23 13.28 -2.86
C VAL A 6 -11.60 11.80 -2.87
N ILE A 7 -12.42 11.36 -3.83
CA ILE A 7 -12.79 9.93 -3.96
C ILE A 7 -11.54 9.08 -4.20
N LEU A 8 -10.67 9.51 -5.11
CA LEU A 8 -9.43 8.80 -5.43
C LEU A 8 -8.49 8.72 -4.21
N ALA A 9 -8.39 9.80 -3.44
CA ALA A 9 -7.59 9.85 -2.22
C ALA A 9 -8.15 8.90 -1.15
N VAL A 10 -9.47 8.86 -0.95
CA VAL A 10 -10.10 7.96 0.02
C VAL A 10 -9.87 6.50 -0.39
N LEU A 11 -10.11 6.15 -1.65
CA LEU A 11 -9.89 4.78 -2.16
C LEU A 11 -8.41 4.38 -2.06
N GLY A 12 -7.49 5.26 -2.45
CA GLY A 12 -6.06 5.02 -2.32
C GLY A 12 -5.64 4.82 -0.86
N GLY A 13 -6.15 5.65 0.05
CA GLY A 13 -5.86 5.53 1.48
C GLY A 13 -6.36 4.22 2.09
N ILE A 14 -7.60 3.83 1.78
CA ILE A 14 -8.16 2.54 2.21
C ILE A 14 -7.33 1.39 1.63
N GLY A 15 -7.01 1.43 0.33
CA GLY A 15 -6.19 0.42 -0.33
C GLY A 15 -4.80 0.28 0.30
N THR A 16 -4.11 1.39 0.58
CA THR A 16 -2.80 1.38 1.23
C THR A 16 -2.87 0.74 2.62
N LEU A 17 -3.90 1.03 3.40
CA LEU A 17 -4.08 0.43 4.73
C LEU A 17 -4.35 -1.08 4.64
N VAL A 18 -5.31 -1.48 3.81
CA VAL A 18 -5.74 -2.89 3.69
C VAL A 18 -4.62 -3.74 3.11
N PHE A 19 -4.08 -3.37 1.95
CA PHE A 19 -3.03 -4.13 1.30
C PHE A 19 -1.69 -4.01 2.05
N GLY A 20 -1.44 -2.88 2.71
CA GLY A 20 -0.25 -2.73 3.56
C GLY A 20 -0.28 -3.70 4.74
N MET A 21 -1.41 -3.82 5.43
CA MET A 21 -1.57 -4.81 6.51
C MET A 21 -1.43 -6.25 6.01
N GLN A 22 -2.00 -6.57 4.84
CA GLN A 22 -1.83 -7.89 4.23
C GLN A 22 -0.35 -8.17 3.90
N ALA A 23 0.33 -7.23 3.27
CA ALA A 23 1.74 -7.37 2.91
C ALA A 23 2.67 -7.50 4.13
N MET A 24 2.33 -6.85 5.25
CA MET A 24 3.09 -6.98 6.50
C MET A 24 2.91 -8.35 7.16
N GLN A 25 1.79 -9.03 6.91
CA GLN A 25 1.51 -10.37 7.44
C GLN A 25 2.10 -11.47 6.55
N ASP A 26 2.34 -11.18 5.27
CA ASP A 26 2.96 -12.09 4.30
C ASP A 26 4.50 -12.07 4.41
N SER A 27 4.99 -12.68 5.49
CA SER A 27 6.42 -12.96 5.68
C SER A 27 6.62 -14.41 6.09
N GLU A 28 7.46 -15.11 5.34
CA GLU A 28 7.92 -16.44 5.73
C GLU A 28 9.30 -16.33 6.40
N SER A 29 9.47 -17.04 7.51
CA SER A 29 10.74 -17.13 8.21
C SER A 29 11.30 -18.54 8.11
N PHE A 30 12.56 -18.66 7.73
CA PHE A 30 13.26 -19.94 7.70
C PHE A 30 14.60 -19.85 8.45
N LYS A 31 15.02 -21.00 9.00
CA LYS A 31 16.26 -21.11 9.77
C LYS A 31 17.42 -21.52 8.88
N LEU A 32 18.44 -20.67 8.80
CA LEU A 32 19.73 -20.97 8.17
C LEU A 32 20.82 -20.86 9.23
N PHE A 33 21.58 -21.94 9.48
CA PHE A 33 22.65 -21.99 10.49
C PHE A 33 22.22 -21.54 11.90
N GLY A 34 20.96 -21.76 12.27
CA GLY A 34 20.41 -21.34 13.57
C GLY A 34 19.98 -19.86 13.64
N MET A 35 20.15 -19.10 12.55
CA MET A 35 19.63 -17.73 12.41
C MET A 35 18.26 -17.74 11.74
N ASP A 36 17.32 -17.00 12.31
CA ASP A 36 16.01 -16.77 11.70
C ASP A 36 16.14 -15.69 10.61
N ILE A 37 15.86 -16.08 9.37
CA ILE A 37 15.83 -15.18 8.22
C ILE A 37 14.38 -15.04 7.78
N ALA A 38 13.84 -13.84 7.90
CA ALA A 38 12.51 -13.50 7.40
C ALA A 38 12.62 -12.90 6.00
N VAL A 39 11.86 -13.44 5.06
CA VAL A 39 11.74 -12.91 3.70
C VAL A 39 10.28 -12.57 3.47
N SER A 40 10.03 -11.35 2.99
CA SER A 40 8.69 -10.93 2.60
C SER A 40 8.31 -11.66 1.32
N THR A 41 7.25 -12.46 1.38
CA THR A 41 6.64 -13.15 0.25
C THR A 41 5.45 -12.36 -0.32
N ALA A 42 5.16 -11.19 0.26
CA ALA A 42 4.07 -10.32 -0.10
C ALA A 42 4.16 -9.81 -1.54
N ASN A 43 3.00 -9.74 -2.21
CA ASN A 43 2.86 -8.96 -3.44
C ASN A 43 2.65 -7.47 -3.10
N TRP A 44 3.70 -6.67 -3.26
CA TRP A 44 3.69 -5.23 -2.96
C TRP A 44 2.99 -4.37 -4.01
N THR A 45 2.73 -4.90 -5.21
CA THR A 45 2.08 -4.18 -6.32
C THR A 45 0.79 -3.45 -5.90
N PRO A 46 -0.19 -4.11 -5.26
CA PRO A 46 -1.43 -3.44 -4.82
C PRO A 46 -1.19 -2.31 -3.79
N VAL A 47 -0.19 -2.44 -2.91
CA VAL A 47 0.19 -1.39 -1.95
C VAL A 47 0.70 -0.15 -2.69
N ILE A 48 1.62 -0.35 -3.64
CA ILE A 48 2.26 0.72 -4.41
C ILE A 48 1.22 1.45 -5.27
N ILE A 49 0.33 0.71 -5.95
CA ILE A 49 -0.74 1.31 -6.77
C ILE A 49 -1.68 2.13 -5.88
N SER A 50 -2.09 1.60 -4.72
CA SER A 50 -2.97 2.31 -3.81
C SER A 50 -2.33 3.58 -3.27
N LEU A 51 -1.04 3.53 -2.95
CA LEU A 51 -0.27 4.70 -2.50
C LEU A 51 -0.18 5.76 -3.62
N ALA A 52 0.10 5.34 -4.86
CA ALA A 52 0.12 6.23 -6.00
C ALA A 52 -1.25 6.89 -6.23
N MET A 53 -2.34 6.11 -6.14
CA MET A 53 -3.71 6.63 -6.22
C MET A 53 -4.01 7.64 -5.11
N LEU A 54 -3.57 7.38 -3.87
CA LEU A 54 -3.70 8.32 -2.77
C LEU A 54 -3.00 9.66 -3.09
N VAL A 55 -1.74 9.60 -3.52
CA VAL A 55 -0.95 10.78 -3.85
C VAL A 55 -1.60 11.59 -4.98
N ILE A 56 -1.98 10.93 -6.08
CA ILE A 56 -2.65 11.57 -7.22
C ILE A 56 -3.98 12.19 -6.77
N GLY A 57 -4.77 11.46 -5.98
CA GLY A 57 -6.04 11.94 -5.46
C GLY A 57 -5.89 13.19 -4.60
N VAL A 58 -4.91 13.20 -3.71
CA VAL A 58 -4.59 14.38 -2.87
C VAL A 58 -4.19 15.55 -3.74
N ILE A 59 -3.31 15.37 -4.73
CA ILE A 59 -2.89 16.43 -5.65
C ILE A 59 -4.11 17.00 -6.41
N MET A 60 -4.95 16.13 -6.98
CA MET A 60 -6.15 16.54 -7.73
C MET A 60 -7.19 17.24 -6.84
N SER A 61 -7.32 16.83 -5.57
CA SER A 61 -8.23 17.47 -4.61
C SER A 61 -7.84 18.91 -4.28
N ARG A 62 -6.56 19.25 -4.43
CA ARG A 62 -6.04 20.61 -4.19
C ARG A 62 -6.06 21.49 -5.44
N SER A 63 -6.33 20.93 -6.62
CA SER A 63 -6.50 21.71 -7.84
C SER A 63 -7.72 22.64 -7.72
N LYS A 64 -7.56 23.90 -8.14
CA LYS A 64 -8.53 24.99 -7.92
C LYS A 64 -9.90 24.63 -8.46
#